data_AF-A0A958F608-F1
#
_entry.id   AF-A0A958F608-F1
#
_cell.length_a   1.000
_cell.length_b   1.000
_cell.length_c   1.000
_cell.angle_alpha   90.00
_cell.angle_beta   90.00
_cell.angle_gamma   90.00
#
_symmetry.space_group_name_H-M   'P 1'
#
loop_
_entity.id
_entity.type
_entity.pdbx_description
1 polymer ?
#
loop_
_entity_poly.entity_id
_entity_poly.type
_entity_poly.pdbx_seq_one_letter_code
_entity_poly.pdbx_strand_id
1 'polypeptide(L)'
;MMNPNEAMVSYQMKPASIYLGNHPLHTAPKAVQGDIITLAGEAYFKISNFDQMPPFFMNVVSNSDLWMFISSTGGLTAGRRNPDNALFPYYTDDQIHDAGEITGHKAIVFVTKDGKSFLWEPFSARYAGVYRFERNIYKNIIGNKLIFEEVNHD
;
A
#
# COMPACT_ATOMS: atom_id res chain seq x y z
N MET A 1 47.78 -29.99 -18.83
CA MET A 1 46.38 -29.81 -19.23
C MET A 1 45.54 -29.87 -17.97
N MET A 2 45.05 -28.72 -17.51
CA MET A 2 44.21 -28.59 -16.31
C MET A 2 42.74 -28.83 -16.72
N ASN A 3 41.99 -29.51 -15.86
CA ASN A 3 40.65 -29.99 -16.11
C ASN A 3 39.65 -28.81 -16.26
N PRO A 4 38.83 -28.71 -17.32
CA PRO A 4 37.94 -27.55 -17.54
C PRO A 4 36.73 -27.44 -16.59
N ASN A 5 36.57 -28.35 -15.62
CA ASN A 5 35.36 -28.48 -14.81
C ASN A 5 35.45 -27.89 -13.39
N GLU A 6 36.47 -27.08 -13.07
CA GLU A 6 36.61 -26.45 -11.73
C GLU A 6 36.20 -24.96 -11.67
N ALA A 7 35.38 -24.49 -12.61
CA ALA A 7 34.94 -23.09 -12.58
C ALA A 7 33.44 -22.96 -12.84
N MET A 8 32.61 -23.30 -11.84
CA MET A 8 31.33 -22.63 -11.57
C MET A 8 30.88 -22.93 -10.13
N VAL A 9 31.62 -22.41 -9.16
CA VAL A 9 31.04 -22.18 -7.83
C VAL A 9 30.21 -20.91 -7.97
N SER A 10 28.90 -21.07 -8.16
CA SER A 10 27.96 -19.95 -8.04
C SER A 10 28.07 -19.39 -6.63
N TYR A 11 28.73 -18.24 -6.47
CA TYR A 11 28.77 -17.52 -5.21
C TYR A 11 27.36 -16.96 -4.94
N GLN A 12 26.54 -17.75 -4.25
CA GLN A 12 25.28 -17.26 -3.70
C GLN A 12 25.63 -16.29 -2.57
N MET A 13 25.72 -15.00 -2.88
CA MET A 13 25.71 -13.94 -1.88
C MET A 13 24.45 -14.14 -1.03
N LYS A 14 24.63 -14.55 0.24
CA LYS A 14 23.55 -14.39 1.22
C LYS A 14 23.18 -12.90 1.22
N PRO A 15 21.90 -12.54 1.05
CA PRO A 15 21.50 -11.14 1.12
C PRO A 15 21.93 -10.61 2.48
N ALA A 16 22.74 -9.53 2.47
CA ALA A 16 23.21 -8.90 3.70
C ALA A 16 21.99 -8.39 4.48
N SER A 17 21.92 -8.71 5.76
CA SER A 17 20.87 -8.16 6.63
C SER A 17 21.10 -6.67 6.80
N ILE A 18 20.13 -5.87 6.36
CA ILE A 18 20.14 -4.42 6.50
C ILE A 18 19.38 -4.08 7.79
N TYR A 19 19.87 -3.11 8.55
CA TYR A 19 19.24 -2.66 9.80
C TYR A 19 18.98 -1.16 9.76
N LEU A 20 17.87 -0.73 10.36
CA LEU A 20 17.58 0.66 10.71
C LEU A 20 17.67 0.80 12.23
N GLY A 21 18.78 1.37 12.71
CA GLY A 21 19.13 1.29 14.13
C GLY A 21 19.26 -0.17 14.56
N ASN A 22 18.45 -0.59 15.53
CA ASN A 22 18.42 -1.97 16.02
C ASN A 22 17.32 -2.84 15.39
N HIS A 23 16.61 -2.32 14.38
CA HIS A 23 15.51 -3.03 13.71
C HIS A 23 15.98 -3.62 12.39
N PRO A 24 15.83 -4.94 12.15
CA PRO A 24 16.10 -5.51 10.83
C PRO A 24 15.12 -4.92 9.81
N LEU A 25 15.61 -4.57 8.62
CA LEU A 25 14.77 -4.10 7.53
C LEU A 25 14.26 -5.28 6.69
N HIS A 26 12.96 -5.31 6.50
CA HIS A 26 12.24 -6.25 5.65
C HIS A 26 12.00 -5.63 4.27
N THR A 27 12.84 -5.98 3.30
CA THR A 27 12.81 -5.43 1.93
C THR A 27 12.55 -6.46 0.83
N ALA A 28 12.23 -7.70 1.22
CA ALA A 28 11.96 -8.75 0.25
C ALA A 28 10.69 -8.40 -0.56
N PRO A 29 10.76 -8.40 -1.90
CA PRO A 29 9.61 -8.11 -2.73
C PRO A 29 8.55 -9.18 -2.54
N LYS A 30 7.28 -8.78 -2.62
CA LYS A 30 6.13 -9.68 -2.53
C LYS A 30 5.45 -9.80 -3.88
N ALA A 31 4.93 -10.98 -4.19
CA ALA A 31 4.19 -11.19 -5.43
C ALA A 31 2.85 -10.45 -5.38
N VAL A 32 2.55 -9.69 -6.44
CA VAL A 32 1.24 -9.07 -6.64
C VAL A 32 0.29 -10.11 -7.21
N GLN A 33 -0.90 -10.24 -6.62
CA GLN A 33 -1.92 -11.18 -7.07
C GLN A 33 -3.30 -10.54 -7.07
N GLY A 34 -4.06 -10.78 -8.13
CA GLY A 34 -5.45 -10.33 -8.26
C GLY A 34 -6.43 -11.49 -8.06
N ASP A 35 -7.45 -11.31 -7.21
CA ASP A 35 -8.45 -12.33 -6.89
C ASP A 35 -9.85 -11.72 -6.72
N ILE A 36 -10.90 -12.50 -6.99
CA ILE A 36 -12.28 -12.13 -6.60
C ILE A 36 -12.58 -12.78 -5.25
N ILE A 37 -12.96 -11.97 -4.28
CA ILE A 37 -13.31 -12.43 -2.92
C ILE A 37 -14.67 -11.90 -2.48
N THR A 38 -15.25 -12.51 -1.45
CA THR A 38 -16.48 -12.03 -0.82
C THR A 38 -16.19 -11.42 0.55
N LEU A 39 -16.54 -10.15 0.74
CA LEU A 39 -16.46 -9.45 2.01
C LEU A 39 -17.85 -9.00 2.43
N ALA A 40 -18.29 -9.39 3.63
CA ALA A 40 -19.61 -9.04 4.19
C ALA A 40 -20.79 -9.29 3.21
N GLY A 41 -20.73 -10.36 2.42
CA GLY A 41 -21.77 -10.73 1.45
C GLY A 41 -21.69 -10.02 0.09
N GLU A 42 -20.68 -9.17 -0.15
CA GLU A 42 -20.45 -8.48 -1.42
C GLU A 42 -19.17 -8.96 -2.10
N ALA A 43 -19.15 -9.01 -3.44
CA ALA A 43 -17.98 -9.38 -4.21
C ALA A 43 -17.03 -8.19 -4.43
N TYR A 44 -15.73 -8.44 -4.25
CA TYR A 44 -14.64 -7.48 -4.45
C TYR A 44 -13.55 -8.09 -5.32
N PHE A 45 -12.94 -7.27 -6.17
CA PHE A 45 -11.64 -7.56 -6.72
C PHE A 45 -10.57 -7.08 -5.74
N LYS A 46 -9.76 -8.01 -5.24
CA LYS A 46 -8.60 -7.79 -4.37
C LYS A 46 -7.35 -7.72 -5.21
N ILE A 47 -6.49 -6.73 -4.96
CA ILE A 47 -5.09 -6.75 -5.37
C ILE A 47 -4.25 -6.88 -4.09
N SER A 48 -3.59 -8.02 -3.96
CA SER A 48 -2.68 -8.31 -2.85
C SER A 48 -1.30 -7.70 -3.09
N ASN A 49 -0.68 -7.17 -2.04
CA ASN A 49 0.62 -6.48 -2.11
C ASN A 49 0.64 -5.35 -3.14
N PHE A 50 -0.44 -4.55 -3.19
CA PHE A 50 -0.59 -3.50 -4.22
C PHE A 50 0.52 -2.43 -4.14
N ASP A 51 1.17 -2.30 -2.98
CA ASP A 51 2.30 -1.42 -2.73
C ASP A 51 3.57 -1.81 -3.51
N GLN A 52 3.59 -3.02 -4.10
CA GLN A 52 4.65 -3.49 -4.99
C GLN A 52 4.41 -3.08 -6.46
N MET A 53 3.35 -2.34 -6.74
CA MET A 53 3.06 -1.76 -8.05
C MET A 53 3.38 -0.25 -8.05
N PRO A 54 3.74 0.34 -9.21
CA PRO A 54 3.71 1.79 -9.35
C PRO A 54 2.35 2.35 -8.91
N PRO A 55 2.30 3.54 -8.27
CA PRO A 55 1.06 4.21 -7.94
C PRO A 55 0.10 4.27 -9.13
N PHE A 56 -1.19 4.05 -8.85
CA PHE A 56 -2.23 4.07 -9.87
C PHE A 56 -3.46 4.80 -9.36
N PHE A 57 -4.22 5.35 -10.30
CA PHE A 57 -5.36 6.21 -10.00
C PHE A 57 -6.68 5.48 -10.22
N MET A 58 -7.67 5.75 -9.35
CA MET A 58 -8.97 5.08 -9.37
C MET A 58 -10.10 6.10 -9.25
N ASN A 59 -11.17 5.89 -10.01
CA ASN A 59 -12.45 6.59 -9.83
C ASN A 59 -13.38 5.73 -8.96
N VAL A 60 -13.93 6.28 -7.87
CA VAL A 60 -14.98 5.64 -7.06
C VAL A 60 -16.32 6.22 -7.47
N VAL A 61 -17.13 5.41 -8.15
CA VAL A 61 -18.39 5.87 -8.75
C VAL A 61 -19.50 6.02 -7.72
N SER A 62 -20.44 6.91 -7.99
CA SER A 62 -21.66 7.09 -7.18
C SER A 62 -22.90 7.08 -8.06
N ASN A 63 -24.05 6.69 -7.50
CA ASN A 63 -25.35 6.89 -8.13
C ASN A 63 -25.92 8.31 -7.89
N SER A 64 -25.21 9.13 -7.12
CA SER A 64 -25.55 10.53 -6.83
C SER A 64 -24.63 11.50 -7.58
N ASP A 65 -24.64 12.77 -7.20
CA ASP A 65 -23.70 13.79 -7.67
C ASP A 65 -22.31 13.72 -7.00
N LEU A 66 -21.95 12.63 -6.30
CA LEU A 66 -20.65 12.48 -5.65
C LEU A 66 -19.60 12.03 -6.67
N TRP A 67 -18.45 12.69 -6.65
CA TRP A 67 -17.26 12.28 -7.38
C TRP A 67 -16.10 12.06 -6.40
N MET A 68 -15.29 11.03 -6.66
CA MET A 68 -14.09 10.74 -5.90
C MET A 68 -13.05 10.11 -6.82
N PHE A 69 -11.87 10.71 -6.80
CA PHE A 69 -10.68 10.14 -7.42
C PHE A 69 -9.61 9.92 -6.36
N ILE A 70 -8.99 8.76 -6.37
CA ILE A 70 -8.07 8.33 -5.32
C ILE A 70 -6.91 7.55 -5.91
N SER A 71 -5.72 7.90 -5.45
CA SER A 71 -4.47 7.21 -5.68
C SER A 71 -4.39 5.92 -4.85
N SER A 72 -3.71 4.90 -5.34
CA SER A 72 -3.30 3.77 -4.51
C SER A 72 -2.34 4.19 -3.37
N THR A 73 -1.69 5.35 -3.45
CA THR A 73 -0.96 5.95 -2.31
C THR A 73 -1.88 6.45 -1.19
N GLY A 74 -3.20 6.46 -1.40
CA GLY A 74 -4.19 6.95 -0.44
C GLY A 74 -4.49 8.46 -0.54
N GLY A 75 -3.73 9.19 -1.36
CA GLY A 75 -4.04 10.58 -1.71
C GLY A 75 -5.32 10.65 -2.54
N LEU A 76 -6.22 11.57 -2.23
CA LEU A 76 -7.50 11.68 -2.91
C LEU A 76 -7.96 13.12 -3.15
N THR A 77 -8.82 13.26 -4.15
CA THR A 77 -9.73 14.39 -4.31
C THR A 77 -11.16 13.88 -4.36
N ALA A 78 -12.09 14.58 -3.70
CA ALA A 78 -13.50 14.20 -3.71
C ALA A 78 -14.37 15.43 -3.52
N GLY A 79 -15.62 15.35 -3.95
CA GLY A 79 -16.59 16.42 -3.80
C GLY A 79 -17.95 16.05 -4.38
N ARG A 80 -18.79 17.06 -4.60
CA ARG A 80 -20.11 16.86 -5.23
C ARG A 80 -20.30 17.82 -6.40
N ARG A 81 -21.02 17.39 -7.44
CA ARG A 81 -21.37 18.14 -8.65
C ARG A 81 -20.19 18.55 -9.52
N ASN A 82 -19.27 19.38 -9.01
CA ASN A 82 -18.14 19.93 -9.75
C ASN A 82 -16.93 20.22 -8.82
N PRO A 83 -15.76 20.54 -9.38
CA PRO A 83 -14.55 20.84 -8.61
C PRO A 83 -14.65 22.04 -7.65
N ASP A 84 -15.52 23.02 -7.92
CA ASP A 84 -15.70 24.18 -7.02
C ASP A 84 -16.35 23.80 -5.68
N ASN A 85 -16.93 22.60 -5.61
CA ASN A 85 -17.55 22.02 -4.43
C ASN A 85 -16.74 20.80 -3.93
N ALA A 86 -15.42 20.90 -4.00
CA ALA A 86 -14.51 19.87 -3.54
C ALA A 86 -14.38 19.86 -2.00
N LEU A 87 -14.42 18.65 -1.43
CA LEU A 87 -14.09 18.38 -0.02
C LEU A 87 -12.58 18.32 0.20
N PHE A 88 -11.84 17.75 -0.76
CA PHE A 88 -10.38 17.73 -0.79
C PHE A 88 -9.89 18.47 -2.03
N PRO A 89 -8.74 19.17 -1.99
CA PRO A 89 -8.26 19.97 -3.11
C PRO A 89 -8.33 19.22 -4.45
N TYR A 90 -8.82 19.91 -5.48
CA TYR A 90 -8.91 19.36 -6.83
C TYR A 90 -7.65 19.73 -7.62
N TYR A 91 -6.75 18.77 -7.73
CA TYR A 91 -5.47 18.91 -8.43
C TYR A 91 -5.32 17.85 -9.52
N THR A 92 -4.22 17.93 -10.26
CA THR A 92 -3.81 16.90 -11.22
C THR A 92 -3.45 15.60 -10.49
N ASP A 93 -3.51 14.48 -11.19
CA ASP A 93 -3.31 13.15 -10.63
C ASP A 93 -1.91 12.94 -10.03
N ASP A 94 -0.87 13.50 -10.65
CA ASP A 94 0.50 13.54 -10.12
C ASP A 94 0.57 14.23 -8.74
N GLN A 95 -0.06 15.39 -8.60
CA GLN A 95 -0.12 16.11 -7.32
C GLN A 95 -0.93 15.33 -6.27
N ILE A 96 -1.97 14.61 -6.69
CA ILE A 96 -2.76 13.77 -5.78
C ILE A 96 -1.96 12.54 -5.34
N HIS A 97 -1.14 11.93 -6.23
CA HIS A 97 -0.23 10.85 -5.86
C HIS A 97 0.76 11.28 -4.77
N ASP A 98 1.40 12.43 -4.97
CA ASP A 98 2.38 13.01 -4.04
C ASP A 98 1.74 13.43 -2.70
N ALA A 99 0.45 13.74 -2.72
CA ALA A 99 -0.28 14.17 -1.54
C ALA A 99 -0.67 13.04 -0.57
N GLY A 100 -0.36 11.76 -0.86
CA GLY A 100 -0.80 10.61 -0.05
C GLY A 100 -0.42 10.65 1.44
N GLU A 101 0.61 11.42 1.80
CA GLU A 101 1.04 11.60 3.20
C GLU A 101 0.38 12.78 3.92
N ILE A 102 -0.23 13.71 3.19
CA ILE A 102 -0.71 15.00 3.70
C ILE A 102 -2.20 15.25 3.47
N THR A 103 -2.80 14.64 2.45
CA THR A 103 -4.21 14.81 2.10
C THR A 103 -4.90 13.46 1.99
N GLY A 104 -5.84 13.22 2.89
CA GLY A 104 -6.67 12.03 2.89
C GLY A 104 -6.66 11.30 4.22
N HIS A 105 -6.53 9.98 4.16
CA HIS A 105 -6.50 9.17 5.36
C HIS A 105 -5.13 9.28 6.08
N LYS A 106 -5.15 9.27 7.41
CA LYS A 106 -3.96 9.12 8.24
C LYS A 106 -4.35 8.34 9.49
N ALA A 107 -3.60 7.29 9.81
CA ALA A 107 -3.77 6.52 11.03
C ALA A 107 -2.40 6.33 11.68
N ILE A 108 -2.32 6.62 12.98
CA ILE A 108 -1.12 6.43 13.80
C ILE A 108 -1.56 5.74 15.08
N VAL A 109 -0.97 4.59 15.36
CA VAL A 109 -1.37 3.73 16.48
C VAL A 109 -0.15 3.44 17.35
N PHE A 110 -0.33 3.62 18.66
CA PHE A 110 0.63 3.12 19.66
C PHE A 110 0.13 1.79 20.20
N VAL A 111 0.95 0.75 20.10
CA VAL A 111 0.64 -0.60 20.58
C VAL A 111 1.60 -0.94 21.71
N THR A 112 1.08 -1.23 22.90
CA THR A 112 1.90 -1.68 24.04
C THR A 112 1.94 -3.20 24.08
N LYS A 113 3.14 -3.78 23.99
CA LYS A 113 3.40 -5.23 24.03
C LYS A 113 4.69 -5.48 24.81
N ASP A 114 4.69 -6.45 25.70
CA ASP A 114 5.87 -6.83 26.53
C ASP A 114 6.55 -5.65 27.26
N GLY A 115 5.76 -4.72 27.77
CA GLY A 115 6.25 -3.53 28.49
C GLY A 115 6.93 -2.47 27.61
N LYS A 116 6.86 -2.62 26.28
CA LYS A 116 7.34 -1.64 25.29
C LYS A 116 6.17 -1.07 24.50
N SER A 117 6.29 0.19 24.07
CA SER A 117 5.33 0.82 23.17
C SER A 117 5.92 0.90 21.76
N PHE A 118 5.16 0.40 20.79
CA PHE A 118 5.50 0.35 19.38
C PHE A 118 4.63 1.34 18.62
N LEU A 119 5.23 2.08 17.70
CA LEU A 119 4.54 3.02 16.82
C LEU A 119 4.25 2.32 15.48
N TRP A 120 2.99 2.27 15.08
CA TRP A 120 2.58 1.78 13.77
C TRP A 120 1.79 2.87 13.02
N GLU A 121 2.29 3.27 11.85
CA GLU A 121 1.67 4.25 10.96
C GLU A 121 1.36 3.55 9.62
N PRO A 122 0.23 2.83 9.50
CA PRO A 122 -0.11 2.11 8.28
C PRO A 122 -0.25 3.04 7.07
N PHE A 123 -0.02 2.47 5.89
CA PHE A 123 -0.01 3.12 4.57
C PHE A 123 1.06 4.20 4.36
N SER A 124 1.73 4.66 5.42
CA SER A 124 2.84 5.60 5.28
C SER A 124 4.09 4.94 4.71
N ALA A 125 4.91 5.74 4.00
CA ALA A 125 6.27 5.36 3.64
C ALA A 125 7.27 5.59 4.78
N ARG A 126 6.84 6.27 5.86
CA ARG A 126 7.65 6.45 7.06
C ARG A 126 7.89 5.09 7.71
N TYR A 127 9.14 4.82 8.10
CA TYR A 127 9.53 3.57 8.74
C TYR A 127 9.34 2.32 7.84
N ALA A 128 9.33 2.50 6.52
CA ALA A 128 9.26 1.40 5.56
C ALA A 128 10.31 0.32 5.86
N GLY A 129 9.85 -0.93 5.90
CA GLY A 129 10.68 -2.10 6.19
C GLY A 129 10.92 -2.39 7.67
N VAL A 130 10.50 -1.53 8.61
CA VAL A 130 10.64 -1.84 10.06
C VAL A 130 9.72 -2.98 10.49
N TYR A 131 8.50 -3.03 9.94
CA TYR A 131 7.53 -4.08 10.23
C TYR A 131 7.38 -5.04 9.06
N ARG A 132 7.02 -6.29 9.35
CA ARG A 132 6.51 -7.24 8.35
C ARG A 132 5.02 -6.97 8.17
N PHE A 133 4.63 -6.36 7.06
CA PHE A 133 3.21 -6.11 6.76
C PHE A 133 2.86 -6.50 5.34
N GLU A 134 1.59 -6.78 5.06
CA GLU A 134 1.04 -6.82 3.70
C GLU A 134 0.00 -5.71 3.50
N ARG A 135 -0.03 -5.11 2.30
CA ARG A 135 -1.02 -4.11 1.92
C ARG A 135 -1.90 -4.64 0.81
N ASN A 136 -3.21 -4.62 1.05
CA ASN A 136 -4.21 -5.10 0.12
C ASN A 136 -5.16 -3.94 -0.22
N ILE A 137 -5.63 -3.91 -1.48
CA ILE A 137 -6.66 -2.98 -1.89
C ILE A 137 -7.81 -3.75 -2.52
N TYR A 138 -9.03 -3.32 -2.24
CA TYR A 138 -10.24 -4.00 -2.65
C TYR A 138 -11.19 -3.02 -3.30
N LYS A 139 -11.70 -3.35 -4.48
CA LYS A 139 -12.77 -2.59 -5.11
C LYS A 139 -13.96 -3.51 -5.36
N ASN A 140 -15.16 -3.11 -4.94
CA ASN A 140 -16.33 -3.92 -5.21
C ASN A 140 -16.64 -3.94 -6.72
N ILE A 141 -17.37 -4.96 -7.18
CA ILE A 141 -17.67 -5.13 -8.61
C ILE A 141 -18.40 -3.92 -9.20
N ILE A 142 -19.26 -3.27 -8.41
CA ILE A 142 -20.01 -2.06 -8.81
C ILE A 142 -19.09 -0.84 -8.94
N GLY A 143 -17.96 -0.84 -8.23
CA GLY A 143 -16.95 0.20 -8.25
C GLY A 143 -17.21 1.41 -7.35
N ASN A 144 -18.23 1.35 -6.49
CA ASN A 144 -18.63 2.41 -5.56
C ASN A 144 -18.09 2.24 -4.14
N LYS A 145 -17.33 1.16 -3.87
CA LYS A 145 -16.66 0.92 -2.60
C LYS A 145 -15.19 0.57 -2.86
N LEU A 146 -14.33 1.15 -2.03
CA LEU A 146 -12.89 0.92 -2.03
C LEU A 146 -12.44 0.68 -0.59
N ILE A 147 -11.59 -0.33 -0.37
CA ILE A 147 -11.02 -0.66 0.94
C ILE A 147 -9.51 -0.72 0.80
N PHE A 148 -8.81 -0.03 1.70
CA PHE A 148 -7.38 -0.19 1.92
C PHE A 148 -7.18 -0.99 3.20
N GLU A 149 -6.31 -1.99 3.15
CA GLU A 149 -5.97 -2.83 4.29
C GLU A 149 -4.45 -2.92 4.41
N GLU A 150 -3.95 -2.77 5.63
CA GLU A 150 -2.58 -3.15 5.99
C GLU A 150 -2.65 -4.09 7.18
N VAL A 151 -2.05 -5.27 7.02
CA VAL A 151 -1.93 -6.27 8.10
C VAL A 151 -0.49 -6.27 8.58
N ASN A 152 -0.27 -5.88 9.83
CA ASN A 152 1.02 -6.00 10.50
C ASN A 152 1.15 -7.41 11.13
N HIS A 153 2.24 -8.13 10.86
CA HIS A 153 2.49 -9.51 11.28
C HIS A 153 3.44 -9.64 12.49
N ASP A 154 3.78 -8.55 13.16
CA ASP A 154 4.73 -8.50 14.30
C ASP A 154 4.08 -8.47 15.69
#